data_AF-A0A424YIZ7-F1
#
_entry.id   AF-A0A424YIZ7-F1
#
_cell.length_a   1.000
_cell.length_b   1.000
_cell.length_c   1.000
_cell.angle_alpha   90.00
_cell.angle_beta   90.00
_cell.angle_gamma   90.00
#
_symmetry.space_group_name_H-M   'P 1'
#
loop_
_entity.id
_entity.type
_entity.pdbx_description
1 polymer ?
#
loop_
_entity_poly.entity_id
_entity_poly.type
_entity_poly.pdbx_seq_one_letter_code
_entity_poly.pdbx_strand_id
1 'polypeptide(L)'
;PDEPDEPEEPVEDGERTVYTGEAEGAHDMIYVEVTMENGEIVSIEVEHNETEDIVNPAFDELIPQIIEAQGTQGVDVISEATYSSEALFEAVEDALAKAE
;
A
#
# COMPACT_ATOMS: atom_id res chain seq x y z
N PRO A 1 18.78 -22.15 1.36
CA PRO A 1 19.41 -20.95 0.79
C PRO A 1 18.25 -20.12 0.30
N ASP A 2 17.71 -19.29 1.19
CA ASP A 2 16.70 -18.31 0.85
C ASP A 2 17.45 -17.26 0.03
N GLU A 3 17.32 -17.40 -1.29
CA GLU A 3 17.72 -16.37 -2.22
C GLU A 3 16.83 -15.16 -1.90
N PRO A 4 17.41 -13.98 -1.64
CA PRO A 4 16.59 -12.80 -1.38
C PRO A 4 15.75 -12.54 -2.63
N ASP A 5 14.44 -12.37 -2.43
CA ASP A 5 13.48 -11.95 -3.44
C ASP A 5 14.11 -10.91 -4.36
N GLU A 6 14.26 -11.30 -5.64
CA GLU A 6 14.46 -10.35 -6.72
C GLU A 6 13.33 -9.32 -6.60
N PRO A 7 13.59 -8.01 -6.82
CA PRO A 7 12.49 -7.05 -6.85
C PRO A 7 11.50 -7.56 -7.90
N GLU A 8 10.30 -7.95 -7.45
CA GLU A 8 9.29 -8.47 -8.35
C GLU A 8 9.09 -7.43 -9.44
N GLU A 9 9.44 -7.78 -10.69
CA GLU A 9 9.29 -6.84 -11.80
C GLU A 9 7.84 -6.38 -11.83
N PRO A 10 7.59 -5.07 -12.00
CA PRO A 10 6.23 -4.56 -11.96
C PRO A 10 5.37 -5.29 -12.99
N VAL A 11 4.20 -5.75 -12.56
CA VAL A 11 3.32 -6.53 -13.44
C VAL A 11 2.63 -5.56 -14.41
N GLU A 12 2.89 -5.70 -15.70
CA GLU A 12 2.27 -4.89 -16.76
C GLU A 12 0.96 -5.53 -17.26
N ASP A 13 -0.19 -4.88 -17.02
CA ASP A 13 -1.50 -5.23 -17.61
C ASP A 13 -1.96 -4.10 -18.55
N GLY A 14 -1.50 -4.15 -19.80
CA GLY A 14 -1.86 -3.15 -20.81
C GLY A 14 -1.23 -1.77 -20.54
N GLU A 15 -2.04 -0.76 -20.23
CA GLU A 15 -1.59 0.60 -19.86
C GLU A 15 -1.36 0.75 -18.35
N ARG A 16 -1.56 -0.33 -17.59
CA ARG A 16 -1.40 -0.36 -16.13
C ARG A 16 -0.13 -1.05 -15.72
N THR A 17 0.49 -0.50 -14.69
CA THR A 17 1.68 -1.06 -14.06
C THR A 17 1.39 -1.23 -12.58
N VAL A 18 1.58 -2.45 -12.07
CA VAL A 18 1.39 -2.77 -10.66
C VAL A 18 2.74 -2.74 -9.96
N TYR A 19 2.81 -2.00 -8.86
CA TYR A 19 3.96 -1.93 -7.97
C TYR A 19 3.60 -2.52 -6.62
N THR A 20 4.44 -3.40 -6.12
CA THR A 20 4.26 -3.99 -4.79
C THR A 20 5.06 -3.20 -3.76
N GLY A 21 4.54 -3.10 -2.55
CA GLY A 21 5.24 -2.49 -1.42
C GLY A 21 4.90 -3.19 -0.12
N GLU A 22 5.76 -3.05 0.87
CA GLU A 22 5.57 -3.70 2.16
C GLU A 22 6.03 -2.83 3.32
N ALA A 23 5.38 -2.99 4.48
CA ALA A 23 5.78 -2.32 5.72
C ALA A 23 5.39 -3.14 6.95
N GLU A 24 6.04 -2.87 8.08
CA GLU A 24 5.73 -3.51 9.36
C GLU A 24 4.49 -2.83 9.98
N GLY A 25 3.38 -3.57 10.09
CA GLY A 25 2.17 -3.13 10.77
C GLY A 25 2.26 -3.24 12.29
N ALA A 26 1.12 -3.12 12.98
CA ALA A 26 1.06 -3.21 14.44
C ALA A 26 1.44 -4.61 14.98
N HIS A 27 1.14 -5.65 14.20
CA HIS A 27 1.34 -7.04 14.59
C HIS A 27 2.09 -7.89 13.55
N ASP A 28 1.88 -7.61 12.28
CA ASP A 28 2.39 -8.38 11.14
C ASP A 28 2.72 -7.44 9.97
N MET A 29 3.40 -7.96 8.96
CA MET A 29 3.68 -7.21 7.73
C MET A 29 2.37 -6.94 6.96
N ILE A 30 2.30 -5.74 6.39
CA ILE A 30 1.29 -5.31 5.44
C ILE A 30 1.94 -5.25 4.08
N TYR A 31 1.30 -5.87 3.10
CA TYR A 31 1.68 -5.86 1.69
C TYR A 31 0.65 -5.05 0.91
N VAL A 32 1.11 -4.24 -0.03
CA VAL A 32 0.22 -3.46 -0.90
C VAL A 32 0.58 -3.68 -2.36
N GLU A 33 -0.44 -3.66 -3.20
CA GLU A 33 -0.32 -3.61 -4.65
C GLU A 33 -0.91 -2.30 -5.15
N VAL A 34 -0.04 -1.39 -5.61
CA VAL A 34 -0.42 -0.09 -6.15
C VAL A 34 -0.47 -0.19 -7.66
N THR A 35 -1.68 -0.07 -8.23
CA THR A 35 -1.86 -0.01 -9.67
C THR A 35 -1.78 1.44 -10.16
N MET A 36 -0.85 1.70 -11.06
CA MET A 36 -0.66 2.98 -11.74
C MET A 36 -1.13 2.89 -13.18
N GLU A 37 -1.86 3.90 -13.66
CA GLU A 37 -2.26 4.06 -15.07
C GLU A 37 -1.95 5.50 -15.50
N ASN A 38 -1.22 5.70 -16.60
CA ASN A 38 -0.85 7.04 -17.08
C ASN A 38 -0.10 7.93 -16.05
N GLY A 39 0.58 7.32 -15.08
CA GLY A 39 1.29 8.03 -14.02
C GLY A 39 0.40 8.44 -12.83
N GLU A 40 -0.83 7.94 -12.77
CA GLU A 40 -1.77 8.17 -11.68
C GLU A 40 -2.11 6.86 -10.96
N ILE A 41 -2.26 6.91 -9.63
CA ILE A 41 -2.74 5.79 -8.82
C ILE A 41 -4.21 5.57 -9.15
N VAL A 42 -4.57 4.37 -9.59
CA VAL A 42 -5.96 3.99 -9.92
C VAL A 42 -6.53 2.92 -8.99
N SER A 43 -5.68 2.15 -8.31
CA SER A 43 -6.09 1.15 -7.34
C SER A 43 -4.98 0.89 -6.32
N ILE A 44 -5.39 0.52 -5.10
CA ILE A 44 -4.51 0.02 -4.05
C ILE A 44 -5.20 -1.21 -3.46
N GLU A 45 -4.55 -2.36 -3.55
CA GLU A 45 -4.98 -3.60 -2.89
C GLU A 45 -4.05 -3.85 -1.70
N VAL A 46 -4.59 -4.42 -0.62
CA VAL A 46 -3.85 -4.60 0.64
C VAL A 46 -4.02 -6.02 1.12
N GLU A 47 -2.91 -6.70 1.38
CA GLU A 47 -2.84 -7.98 2.09
C GLU A 47 -2.22 -7.78 3.48
N HIS A 48 -2.90 -8.26 4.52
CA HIS A 48 -2.41 -8.18 5.90
C HIS A 48 -2.92 -9.34 6.75
N ASN A 49 -2.22 -9.63 7.85
CA ASN A 49 -2.64 -10.61 8.86
C ASN A 49 -3.02 -9.96 10.20
N GLU A 50 -3.26 -8.65 10.19
CA GLU A 50 -3.67 -7.90 11.39
C GLU A 50 -5.11 -8.22 11.87
N THR A 51 -5.56 -7.51 12.91
CA THR A 51 -6.93 -7.65 13.42
C THR A 51 -7.92 -7.00 12.45
N GLU A 52 -8.51 -7.81 11.57
CA GLU A 52 -9.43 -7.39 10.50
C GLU A 52 -10.51 -6.39 10.96
N ASP A 53 -11.17 -6.65 12.10
CA ASP A 53 -12.24 -5.79 12.63
C ASP A 53 -11.78 -4.37 13.03
N ILE A 54 -10.48 -4.17 13.25
CA ILE A 54 -9.88 -2.87 13.61
C ILE A 54 -9.30 -2.19 12.36
N VAL A 55 -8.62 -2.98 11.53
CA VAL A 55 -7.78 -2.47 10.45
C VAL A 55 -8.55 -2.27 9.16
N ASN A 56 -9.46 -3.18 8.80
CA ASN A 56 -10.22 -3.07 7.55
C ASN A 56 -11.05 -1.78 7.48
N PRO A 57 -11.76 -1.34 8.56
CA PRO A 57 -12.46 -0.05 8.54
C PRO A 57 -11.52 1.15 8.33
N ALA A 58 -10.29 1.07 8.85
CA ALA A 58 -9.30 2.13 8.63
C ALA A 58 -8.82 2.13 7.18
N PHE A 59 -8.50 0.96 6.61
CA PHE A 59 -8.06 0.85 5.22
C PHE A 59 -9.15 1.26 4.22
N ASP A 60 -10.41 0.86 4.47
CA ASP A 60 -11.57 1.27 3.67
C ASP A 60 -11.74 2.81 3.62
N GLU A 61 -11.33 3.52 4.69
CA GLU A 61 -11.38 4.98 4.75
C GLU A 61 -10.12 5.63 4.16
N LEU A 62 -8.94 5.06 4.37
CA LEU A 62 -7.65 5.64 3.97
C LEU A 62 -7.35 5.43 2.48
N ILE A 63 -7.56 4.23 1.94
CA ILE A 63 -7.27 3.90 0.54
C ILE A 63 -7.89 4.90 -0.45
N PRO A 64 -9.19 5.25 -0.39
CA PRO A 64 -9.75 6.23 -1.32
C PRO A 64 -9.16 7.63 -1.16
N GLN A 65 -8.75 8.01 0.06
CA GLN A 65 -8.08 9.30 0.29
C GLN A 65 -6.66 9.31 -0.30
N ILE A 66 -5.92 8.21 -0.18
CA ILE A 66 -4.60 8.07 -0.80
C ILE A 66 -4.69 8.14 -2.32
N ILE A 67 -5.70 7.47 -2.91
CA ILE A 67 -5.97 7.53 -4.35
C ILE A 67 -6.34 8.96 -4.76
N GLU A 68 -7.21 9.65 -4.01
CA GLU A 68 -7.59 11.04 -4.31
C GLU A 68 -6.40 12.01 -4.20
N ALA A 69 -5.55 11.82 -3.18
CA ALA A 69 -4.35 12.63 -2.95
C ALA A 69 -3.18 12.27 -3.87
N GLN A 70 -3.28 11.16 -4.62
CA GLN A 70 -2.19 10.59 -5.43
C GLN A 70 -0.93 10.33 -4.59
N GLY A 71 -1.13 9.81 -3.38
CA GLY A 71 -0.08 9.54 -2.41
C GLY A 71 -0.58 9.66 -0.97
N THR A 72 0.33 9.47 -0.03
CA THR A 72 0.07 9.46 1.42
C THR A 72 0.07 10.85 2.04
N GLN A 73 0.63 11.83 1.34
CA GLN A 73 0.87 13.16 1.90
C GLN A 73 -0.45 13.93 2.12
N GLY A 74 -0.68 14.30 3.38
CA GLY A 74 -1.88 15.05 3.77
C GLY A 74 -3.09 14.17 4.09
N VAL A 75 -2.93 12.84 4.10
CA VAL A 75 -3.93 11.90 4.61
C VAL A 75 -3.66 11.69 6.10
N ASP A 76 -4.69 11.85 6.94
CA ASP A 76 -4.59 11.69 8.38
C ASP A 76 -4.77 10.21 8.79
N VAL A 77 -3.98 9.76 9.76
CA VAL A 77 -4.08 8.40 10.32
C VAL A 77 -5.38 8.21 11.11
N ILE A 78 -5.88 6.97 11.17
CA ILE A 78 -7.02 6.61 12.00
C ILE A 78 -6.54 6.33 13.43
N SER A 79 -7.12 7.03 14.41
CA SER A 79 -6.64 6.98 15.81
C SER A 79 -6.73 5.59 16.45
N GLU A 80 -7.69 4.74 16.02
CA GLU A 80 -7.86 3.38 16.54
C GLU A 80 -7.00 2.34 15.80
N ALA A 81 -6.35 2.74 14.71
CA ALA A 81 -5.50 1.90 13.86
C ALA A 81 -4.23 2.64 13.45
N THR A 82 -3.63 3.44 14.34
CA THR A 82 -2.53 4.35 13.99
C THR A 82 -1.34 3.62 13.38
N TYR A 83 -0.83 2.57 14.04
CA TYR A 83 0.30 1.80 13.54
C TYR A 83 0.03 1.16 12.18
N SER A 84 -1.16 0.57 12.00
CA SER A 84 -1.59 0.01 10.72
C SER A 84 -1.77 1.09 9.64
N SER A 85 -2.26 2.28 10.01
CA SER A 85 -2.42 3.42 9.09
C SER A 85 -1.07 3.93 8.61
N GLU A 86 -0.11 4.08 9.53
CA GLU A 86 1.26 4.48 9.23
C GLU A 86 1.94 3.44 8.33
N ALA A 87 1.79 2.16 8.64
CA ALA A 87 2.35 1.08 7.84
C ALA A 87 1.72 0.97 6.44
N LEU A 88 0.40 1.21 6.30
CA LEU A 88 -0.22 1.34 4.97
C LEU A 88 0.44 2.46 4.17
N PHE A 89 0.72 3.61 4.80
CA PHE A 89 1.38 4.72 4.11
C PHE A 89 2.81 4.36 3.71
N GLU A 90 3.59 3.77 4.62
CA GLU A 90 4.96 3.34 4.32
C GLU A 90 5.00 2.29 3.19
N ALA A 91 4.07 1.34 3.18
CA ALA A 91 3.99 0.33 2.12
C ALA A 91 3.62 0.96 0.76
N VAL A 92 2.69 1.92 0.74
CA VAL A 92 2.35 2.66 -0.49
C VAL A 92 3.53 3.49 -0.97
N GLU A 93 4.25 4.16 -0.07
CA GLU A 93 5.46 4.91 -0.41
C GLU A 93 6.57 4.01 -0.96
N ASP A 94 6.75 2.80 -0.39
CA ASP A 94 7.69 1.80 -0.89
C ASP A 94 7.32 1.32 -2.30
N ALA A 95 6.04 1.07 -2.56
CA ALA A 95 5.55 0.73 -3.90
C ALA A 95 5.78 1.87 -4.91
N LEU A 96 5.44 3.11 -4.53
CA LEU A 96 5.59 4.28 -5.40
C LEU A 96 7.06 4.62 -5.68
N ALA A 97 7.97 4.37 -4.74
CA ALA A 97 9.41 4.54 -4.96
C ALA A 97 9.97 3.61 -6.05
N LYS A 98 9.28 2.50 -6.36
CA LYS A 98 9.63 1.57 -7.44
C LYS A 98 9.07 2.01 -8.80
N ALA A 99 8.21 3.04 -8.83
CA ALA A 99 7.67 3.63 -10.05
C ALA A 99 8.57 4.69 -10.70
N GLU A 100 9.73 5.01 -10.09
CA GLU A 100 10.69 6.05 -10.53
C GLU A 100 11.81 5.57 -11.47
#